data_AF-A0A2D5QHB7-F1
#
_entry.id   AF-A0A2D5QHB7-F1
#
_cell.length_a   1.000
_cell.length_b   1.000
_cell.length_c   1.000
_cell.angle_alpha   90.00
_cell.angle_beta   90.00
_cell.angle_gamma   90.00
#
_symmetry.space_group_name_H-M   'P 1'
#
loop_
_entity.id
_entity.type
_entity.pdbx_description
1 polymer ?
#
loop_
_entity_poly.entity_id
_entity_poly.type
_entity_poly.pdbx_seq_one_letter_code
_entity_poly.pdbx_strand_id
1 'polypeptide(L)'
;MGDFPSILSGISTTQFLSEYWQKKPLLVRNAIPDFVSPITGDDLAGLSLHIDVESRLIFKEKKQVSWVLEQGPFDENTFKKLPKKYWTLLIQAVDLWCPEVKKLIEYFYFLPKWRLEDVMISYAPEGGSVGPHFDNYDVFLLQGS
;
A
#
# COMPACT_ATOMS: atom_id res chain seq x y z
N MET A 1 -10.57 -24.52 9.60
CA MET A 1 -10.23 -23.09 9.42
C MET A 1 -8.72 -23.06 9.31
N GLY A 2 -8.19 -22.74 8.12
CA GLY A 2 -6.76 -22.83 7.87
C GLY A 2 -6.02 -21.87 8.79
N ASP A 3 -5.08 -22.39 9.55
CA ASP A 3 -4.14 -21.60 10.34
C ASP A 3 -3.22 -20.85 9.37
N PHE A 4 -3.71 -19.71 8.87
CA PHE A 4 -2.80 -18.73 8.30
C PHE A 4 -1.82 -18.33 9.41
N PRO A 5 -0.50 -18.31 9.13
CA PRO A 5 0.44 -17.73 10.08
C PRO A 5 -0.05 -16.33 10.44
N SER A 6 -0.33 -16.12 11.71
CA SER A 6 -0.85 -14.82 12.17
C SER A 6 0.12 -13.73 11.75
N ILE A 7 -0.38 -12.74 11.00
CA ILE A 7 0.37 -11.54 10.58
C ILE A 7 0.89 -10.72 11.77
N LEU A 8 0.54 -11.13 12.99
CA LEU A 8 0.94 -10.52 14.26
C LEU A 8 2.17 -11.20 14.90
N SER A 9 2.84 -12.13 14.20
CA SER A 9 4.13 -12.75 14.56
C SER A 9 4.26 -13.14 16.05
N GLY A 10 3.37 -14.05 16.48
CA GLY A 10 3.39 -14.62 17.83
C GLY A 10 2.53 -13.88 18.87
N ILE A 11 1.99 -12.71 18.55
CA ILE A 11 0.98 -12.04 19.38
C ILE A 11 -0.40 -12.60 19.04
N SER A 12 -1.18 -12.92 20.07
CA SER A 12 -2.57 -13.38 19.88
C SER A 12 -3.45 -12.22 19.41
N THR A 13 -4.51 -12.51 18.65
CA THR A 13 -5.54 -11.53 18.28
C THR A 13 -6.08 -10.78 19.50
N THR A 14 -6.36 -11.50 20.60
CA THR A 14 -6.88 -10.90 21.83
C THR A 14 -5.93 -9.86 22.40
N GLN A 15 -4.64 -10.17 22.44
CA GLN A 15 -3.61 -9.25 22.92
C GLN A 15 -3.44 -8.06 21.96
N PHE A 16 -3.47 -8.28 20.65
CA PHE A 16 -3.40 -7.20 19.66
C PHE A 16 -4.56 -6.21 19.83
N LEU A 17 -5.79 -6.70 19.94
CA LEU A 17 -6.98 -5.88 20.11
C LEU A 17 -7.01 -5.15 21.47
N SER A 18 -6.52 -5.78 22.53
CA SER A 18 -6.52 -5.18 23.87
C SER A 18 -5.42 -4.16 24.07
N GLU A 19 -4.24 -4.33 23.47
CA GLU A 19 -3.08 -3.48 23.76
C GLU A 19 -2.69 -2.52 22.64
N TYR A 20 -2.96 -2.84 21.37
CA TYR A 20 -2.40 -2.10 20.22
C TYR A 20 -3.46 -1.43 19.35
N TRP A 21 -4.50 -2.16 18.95
CA TRP A 21 -5.54 -1.65 18.05
C TRP A 21 -6.14 -0.34 18.56
N GLN A 22 -6.10 0.72 17.74
CA GLN A 22 -6.53 2.09 18.07
C GLN A 22 -5.86 2.73 19.30
N LYS A 23 -4.67 2.26 19.69
CA LYS A 23 -3.96 2.74 20.89
C LYS A 23 -2.52 3.14 20.63
N LYS A 24 -1.73 2.25 20.01
CA LYS A 24 -0.30 2.46 19.79
C LYS A 24 0.19 1.63 18.59
N PRO A 25 1.24 2.10 17.88
CA PRO A 25 1.80 1.36 16.76
C PRO A 25 2.48 0.06 17.21
N LEU A 26 2.48 -0.94 16.31
CA LEU A 26 3.16 -2.22 16.47
C LEU A 26 4.04 -2.49 15.24
N LEU A 27 5.33 -2.75 15.47
CA LEU A 27 6.22 -3.23 14.41
C LEU A 27 6.25 -4.75 14.42
N VAL A 28 5.76 -5.37 13.35
CA VAL A 28 5.86 -6.81 13.13
C VAL A 28 6.94 -7.09 12.08
N ARG A 29 7.99 -7.80 12.47
CA ARG A 29 9.06 -8.22 11.54
C ARG A 29 8.69 -9.55 10.92
N ASN A 30 8.95 -9.68 9.61
CA ASN A 30 8.72 -10.90 8.85
C ASN A 30 7.27 -11.42 9.01
N ALA A 31 6.29 -10.50 8.94
CA ALA A 31 4.88 -10.79 9.20
C ALA A 31 4.30 -11.83 8.22
N ILE A 32 4.76 -11.78 6.96
CA ILE A 32 4.51 -12.79 5.94
C ILE A 32 5.90 -13.24 5.44
N PRO A 33 6.38 -14.42 5.85
CA PRO A 33 7.67 -14.94 5.40
C PRO A 33 7.73 -15.07 3.88
N ASP A 34 8.88 -14.71 3.29
CA ASP A 34 9.15 -14.79 1.86
C ASP A 34 8.08 -14.08 0.99
N PHE A 35 7.49 -13.00 1.50
CA PHE A 35 6.47 -12.24 0.80
C PHE A 35 7.04 -11.59 -0.48
N VAL A 36 6.48 -11.99 -1.61
CA VAL A 36 6.70 -11.38 -2.92
C VAL A 36 5.43 -10.64 -3.30
N SER A 37 5.56 -9.40 -3.80
CA SER A 37 4.40 -8.65 -4.27
C SER A 37 3.71 -9.42 -5.40
N PRO A 38 2.39 -9.66 -5.33
CA PRO A 38 1.66 -10.35 -6.40
C PRO A 38 1.50 -9.50 -7.67
N ILE A 39 1.83 -8.20 -7.59
CA ILE A 39 1.71 -7.23 -8.66
C ILE A 39 3.02 -6.45 -8.82
N THR A 40 3.43 -6.22 -10.07
CA THR A 40 4.68 -5.51 -10.38
C THR A 40 4.47 -4.00 -10.52
N GLY A 41 5.56 -3.23 -10.56
CA GLY A 41 5.50 -1.80 -10.85
C GLY A 41 4.92 -1.48 -12.24
N ASP A 42 5.19 -2.33 -13.23
CA ASP A 42 4.65 -2.17 -14.58
C ASP A 42 3.13 -2.44 -14.61
N ASP A 43 2.67 -3.44 -13.87
CA ASP A 43 1.23 -3.73 -13.73
C ASP A 43 0.49 -2.57 -13.03
N LEU A 44 1.08 -1.98 -11.99
CA LEU A 44 0.52 -0.80 -11.31
C LEU A 44 0.47 0.41 -12.25
N ALA A 45 1.51 0.64 -13.04
CA ALA A 45 1.50 1.68 -14.07
C ALA A 45 0.39 1.42 -15.10
N GLY A 46 0.21 0.17 -15.53
CA GLY A 46 -0.88 -0.24 -16.42
C GLY A 46 -2.27 0.02 -15.82
N LEU A 47 -2.49 -0.34 -14.55
CA LEU A 47 -3.75 -0.07 -13.85
C LEU A 47 -4.08 1.43 -13.82
N SER A 48 -3.08 2.28 -13.61
CA SER A 48 -3.25 3.74 -13.54
C SER A 48 -3.68 4.41 -14.86
N LEU A 49 -3.67 3.68 -15.97
CA LEU A 49 -4.16 4.16 -17.27
C LEU A 49 -5.68 4.01 -17.40
N HIS A 50 -6.32 3.21 -16.56
CA HIS A 50 -7.76 2.97 -16.62
C HIS A 50 -8.55 4.10 -15.95
N ILE A 51 -9.60 4.58 -16.63
CA ILE A 51 -10.46 5.68 -16.15
C ILE A 51 -11.17 5.38 -14.82
N ASP A 52 -11.43 4.10 -14.53
CA ASP A 52 -12.13 3.66 -13.33
C ASP A 52 -11.18 3.43 -12.14
N VAL A 53 -9.88 3.62 -12.33
CA VAL A 53 -8.85 3.41 -11.31
C VAL A 53 -8.41 4.76 -10.74
N GLU A 54 -8.62 4.97 -9.43
CA GLU A 54 -8.08 6.14 -8.76
C GLU A 54 -6.57 5.96 -8.55
N SER A 55 -5.79 6.80 -9.23
CA SER A 55 -4.34 6.81 -9.14
C SER A 55 -3.79 8.21 -8.93
N ARG A 56 -2.67 8.29 -8.20
CA ARG A 56 -1.97 9.54 -7.89
C ARG A 56 -0.48 9.38 -8.10
N LEU A 57 0.16 10.42 -8.59
CA LEU A 57 1.59 10.48 -8.80
C LEU A 57 2.14 11.70 -8.07
N ILE A 58 3.01 11.44 -7.09
CA ILE A 58 3.55 12.45 -6.20
C ILE A 58 5.03 12.62 -6.52
N PHE A 59 5.45 13.85 -6.75
CA PHE A 59 6.84 14.21 -7.00
C PHE A 59 7.40 15.04 -5.86
N LYS A 60 8.64 14.74 -5.48
CA LYS A 60 9.44 15.56 -4.57
C LYS A 60 10.53 16.28 -5.36
N GLU A 61 10.51 17.61 -5.38
CA GLU A 61 11.61 18.34 -6.00
C GLU A 61 12.89 18.27 -5.15
N LYS A 62 14.05 18.08 -5.79
CA LYS A 62 15.34 17.91 -5.08
C LYS A 62 15.81 19.17 -4.36
N LYS A 63 15.41 20.35 -4.84
CA LYS A 63 16.02 21.65 -4.46
C LYS A 63 15.14 22.52 -3.58
N GLN A 64 13.85 22.23 -3.47
CA GLN A 64 12.88 22.94 -2.65
C GLN A 64 11.93 21.94 -2.01
N VAL A 65 11.27 22.32 -0.91
CA VAL A 65 10.19 21.52 -0.31
C VAL A 65 8.90 21.78 -1.10
N SER A 66 8.95 21.55 -2.40
CA SER A 66 7.83 21.62 -3.33
C SER A 66 7.41 20.20 -3.66
N TRP A 67 6.11 19.96 -3.49
CA TRP A 67 5.45 18.71 -3.81
C TRP A 67 4.50 18.96 -4.97
N VAL A 68 4.57 18.12 -5.99
CA VAL A 68 3.62 18.14 -7.11
C VAL A 68 2.79 16.86 -7.03
N LEU A 69 1.47 17.02 -7.12
CA LEU A 69 0.52 15.93 -7.18
C LEU A 69 -0.15 15.95 -8.55
N GLU A 70 -0.05 14.85 -9.27
CA GLU A 70 -0.82 14.59 -10.48
C GLU A 70 -1.84 13.48 -10.19
N GLN A 71 -3.04 13.62 -10.74
CA GLN A 71 -4.12 12.65 -10.60
C GLN A 71 -4.35 11.96 -11.94
N GLY A 72 -4.65 10.66 -11.88
CA GLY A 72 -4.95 9.87 -13.07
C GLY A 72 -6.36 10.11 -13.64
N PRO A 73 -6.73 9.36 -14.68
CA PRO A 73 -5.91 8.32 -15.32
C PRO A 73 -4.70 8.93 -16.04
N PHE A 74 -3.60 8.17 -16.08
CA PHE A 74 -2.39 8.57 -16.81
C PHE A 74 -2.38 8.00 -18.22
N ASP A 75 -1.40 8.40 -19.03
CA ASP A 75 -1.11 7.79 -20.32
C ASP A 75 0.26 7.09 -20.31
N GLU A 76 0.54 6.25 -21.31
CA GLU A 76 1.83 5.56 -21.41
C GLU A 76 3.03 6.52 -21.47
N ASN A 77 2.83 7.74 -21.96
CA ASN A 77 3.91 8.71 -22.08
C ASN A 77 4.23 9.39 -20.75
N THR A 78 3.32 9.40 -19.78
CA THR A 78 3.58 9.85 -18.41
C THR A 78 4.78 9.11 -17.83
N PHE A 79 4.76 7.76 -17.88
CA PHE A 79 5.82 6.93 -17.31
C PHE A 79 7.16 7.04 -18.04
N LYS A 80 7.13 7.26 -19.36
CA LYS A 80 8.35 7.50 -20.16
C LYS A 80 9.09 8.79 -19.79
N LYS A 81 8.37 9.77 -19.23
CA LYS A 81 8.91 11.07 -18.83
C LYS A 81 9.34 11.13 -17.37
N LEU A 82 9.11 10.06 -16.59
CA LEU A 82 9.41 10.06 -15.17
C LEU A 82 10.92 10.16 -14.91
N PRO A 83 11.33 10.98 -13.91
CA PRO A 83 12.71 10.98 -13.47
C PRO A 83 13.07 9.63 -12.83
N LYS A 84 14.36 9.31 -12.74
CA LYS A 84 14.82 8.03 -12.16
C LYS A 84 14.55 7.86 -10.65
N LYS A 85 14.21 8.94 -9.95
CA LYS A 85 14.16 9.02 -8.47
C LYS A 85 13.13 10.07 -8.04
N TYR A 86 12.76 10.06 -6.75
CA TYR A 86 11.96 11.10 -6.08
C TYR A 86 10.52 11.28 -6.59
N TRP A 87 9.87 10.17 -6.93
CA TRP A 87 8.42 10.14 -7.16
C TRP A 87 7.80 8.90 -6.52
N THR A 88 6.48 8.91 -6.32
CA THR A 88 5.70 7.78 -5.82
C THR A 88 4.40 7.68 -6.60
N LEU A 89 4.11 6.50 -7.14
CA LEU A 89 2.80 6.15 -7.70
C LEU A 89 1.98 5.49 -6.60
N LEU A 90 0.73 5.94 -6.42
CA LEU A 90 -0.25 5.37 -5.51
C LEU A 90 -1.45 4.91 -6.34
N ILE A 91 -1.87 3.65 -6.17
CA ILE A 91 -3.08 3.09 -6.78
C ILE A 91 -4.01 2.66 -5.66
N GLN A 92 -5.22 3.22 -5.64
CA GLN A 92 -6.25 2.86 -4.66
C GLN A 92 -6.94 1.55 -5.04
N ALA A 93 -7.48 0.85 -4.04
CA ALA A 93 -8.36 -0.30 -4.21
C ALA A 93 -7.87 -1.36 -5.21
N VAL A 94 -6.58 -1.69 -5.16
CA VAL A 94 -5.97 -2.65 -6.10
C VAL A 94 -6.56 -4.06 -5.92
N ASP A 95 -7.08 -4.37 -4.74
CA ASP A 95 -7.81 -5.61 -4.45
C ASP A 95 -9.08 -5.80 -5.30
N LEU A 96 -9.64 -4.74 -5.87
CA LEU A 96 -10.77 -4.83 -6.81
C LEU A 96 -10.34 -5.34 -8.19
N TRP A 97 -9.08 -5.07 -8.57
CA TRP A 97 -8.55 -5.31 -9.92
C TRP A 97 -7.63 -6.54 -9.97
N CYS A 98 -7.00 -6.89 -8.84
CA CYS A 98 -6.08 -8.01 -8.74
C CYS A 98 -6.55 -9.03 -7.67
N PRO A 99 -7.09 -10.20 -8.07
CA PRO A 99 -7.53 -11.25 -7.16
C PRO A 99 -6.43 -11.73 -6.18
N GLU A 100 -5.17 -11.72 -6.61
CA GLU A 100 -4.02 -12.09 -5.78
C GLU A 100 -3.77 -11.07 -4.67
N VAL A 101 -3.92 -9.78 -4.95
CA VAL A 101 -3.88 -8.72 -3.92
C VAL A 101 -5.05 -8.86 -2.95
N LYS A 102 -6.25 -9.19 -3.45
CA LYS A 102 -7.43 -9.40 -2.60
C LYS A 102 -7.24 -10.47 -1.54
N LYS A 103 -6.48 -11.53 -1.84
CA LYS A 103 -6.15 -12.59 -0.86
C LYS A 103 -5.38 -12.06 0.34
N LEU A 104 -4.68 -10.93 0.23
CA LEU A 104 -3.98 -10.31 1.36
C LEU A 104 -4.94 -9.88 2.48
N ILE A 105 -6.18 -9.53 2.12
CA ILE A 105 -7.21 -9.12 3.09
C ILE A 105 -7.55 -10.27 4.04
N GLU A 106 -7.40 -11.52 3.61
CA GLU A 106 -7.71 -12.71 4.41
C GLU A 106 -6.85 -12.82 5.68
N TYR A 107 -5.61 -12.31 5.66
CA TYR A 107 -4.75 -12.25 6.85
C TYR A 107 -5.31 -11.36 7.95
N PHE A 108 -6.25 -10.49 7.64
CA PHE A 108 -6.85 -9.50 8.54
C PHE A 108 -8.26 -9.85 8.99
N TYR A 109 -8.77 -11.06 8.69
CA TYR A 109 -10.13 -11.50 9.08
C TYR A 109 -10.35 -11.69 10.59
N PHE A 110 -9.33 -11.44 11.41
CA PHE A 110 -9.50 -11.25 12.85
C PHE A 110 -10.18 -9.91 13.19
N LEU A 111 -10.26 -8.97 12.25
CA LEU A 111 -11.06 -7.76 12.33
C LEU A 111 -12.44 -7.98 11.68
N PRO A 112 -13.49 -7.28 12.16
CA PRO A 112 -14.79 -7.29 11.49
C PRO A 112 -14.67 -6.78 10.05
N LYS A 113 -15.27 -7.49 9.09
CA LYS A 113 -15.14 -7.16 7.65
C LYS A 113 -15.52 -5.73 7.29
N TRP A 114 -16.50 -5.13 7.97
CA TRP A 114 -16.94 -3.75 7.73
C TRP A 114 -15.92 -2.69 8.17
N ARG A 115 -14.87 -3.08 8.92
CA ARG A 115 -13.74 -2.22 9.28
C ARG A 115 -12.63 -2.25 8.23
N LEU A 116 -12.68 -3.19 7.29
CA LEU A 116 -11.72 -3.30 6.20
C LEU A 116 -12.24 -2.47 5.03
N GLU A 117 -11.39 -1.59 4.50
CA GLU A 117 -11.72 -0.75 3.36
C GLU A 117 -11.16 -1.37 2.09
N ASP A 118 -9.90 -1.10 1.77
CA ASP A 118 -9.26 -1.51 0.52
C ASP A 118 -7.76 -1.81 0.71
N VAL A 119 -7.10 -2.24 -0.38
CA VAL A 119 -5.62 -2.34 -0.45
C VAL A 119 -5.09 -1.32 -1.43
N MET A 120 -4.63 -0.17 -0.91
CA MET A 120 -3.80 0.76 -1.67
C MET A 120 -2.38 0.21 -1.82
N ILE A 121 -1.83 0.27 -3.04
CA ILE A 121 -0.43 -0.08 -3.30
C ILE A 121 0.35 1.15 -3.76
N SER A 122 1.56 1.27 -3.23
CA SER A 122 2.51 2.31 -3.64
C SER A 122 3.73 1.70 -4.33
N TYR A 123 4.19 2.34 -5.40
CA TYR A 123 5.49 2.07 -6.02
C TYR A 123 6.34 3.34 -5.95
N ALA A 124 7.57 3.21 -5.46
CA ALA A 124 8.49 4.32 -5.29
C ALA A 124 9.92 3.89 -5.65
N PRO A 125 10.58 4.54 -6.64
CA PRO A 125 12.03 4.45 -6.77
C PRO A 125 12.73 5.16 -5.61
N GLU A 126 14.06 5.08 -5.60
CA GLU A 126 14.90 5.70 -4.57
C GLU A 126 14.52 7.17 -4.31
N GLY A 127 14.28 7.50 -3.04
CA GLY A 127 13.91 8.83 -2.59
C GLY A 127 12.44 9.22 -2.83
N GLY A 128 11.64 8.35 -3.45
CA GLY A 128 10.19 8.49 -3.51
C GLY A 128 9.56 8.46 -2.13
N SER A 129 8.61 9.35 -1.89
CA SER A 129 7.91 9.51 -0.61
C SER A 129 6.66 10.34 -0.82
N VAL A 130 5.70 10.22 0.09
CA VAL A 130 4.53 11.10 0.19
C VAL A 130 4.72 12.22 1.23
N GLY A 131 5.89 12.26 1.87
CA GLY A 131 6.20 13.19 2.96
C GLY A 131 5.60 12.79 4.32
N PRO A 132 5.97 13.48 5.40
CA PRO A 132 5.37 13.28 6.72
C PRO A 132 3.88 13.65 6.70
N HIS A 133 3.02 12.74 7.13
CA HIS A 133 1.56 12.92 7.19
C HIS A 133 0.98 12.10 8.34
N PHE A 134 -0.33 12.23 8.55
CA PHE A 134 -1.12 11.40 9.45
C PHE A 134 -2.42 11.00 8.76
N ASP A 135 -2.98 9.86 9.15
CA ASP A 135 -4.27 9.38 8.66
C ASP A 135 -5.27 9.26 9.82
N ASN A 136 -6.56 9.31 9.49
CA ASN A 136 -7.65 9.14 10.45
C ASN A 136 -8.09 7.67 10.61
N TYR A 137 -7.39 6.75 9.95
CA TYR A 137 -7.74 5.33 9.88
C TYR A 137 -6.62 4.45 10.42
N ASP A 138 -6.98 3.26 10.91
CA ASP A 138 -6.00 2.23 11.25
C ASP A 138 -5.39 1.67 9.95
N VAL A 139 -4.07 1.49 9.89
CA VAL A 139 -3.38 0.99 8.69
C VAL A 139 -2.37 -0.10 9.04
N PHE A 140 -2.27 -1.10 8.17
CA PHE A 140 -1.19 -2.07 8.18
C PHE A 140 -0.27 -1.80 6.98
N LEU A 141 0.96 -1.37 7.25
CA LEU A 141 1.97 -1.14 6.22
C LEU A 141 2.76 -2.43 5.98
N LEU A 142 2.46 -3.10 4.85
CA LEU A 142 3.15 -4.31 4.42
C LEU A 142 4.20 -3.96 3.35
N GLN A 143 5.45 -4.32 3.62
CA GLN A 143 6.55 -4.09 2.67
C GLN A 143 6.60 -5.21 1.63
N GLY A 144 6.37 -4.86 0.36
CA GLY A 144 6.65 -5.72 -0.79
C GLY A 144 8.10 -5.60 -1.27
N SER A 145 8.60 -6.65 -1.93
CA SER A 145 9.87 -6.66 -2.66
C SER A 145 9.63 -6.84 -4.15
#